data_AF-A0A931H8Z8-F1
#
_entry.id   AF-A0A931H8Z8-F1
#
_cell.length_a   1.000
_cell.length_b   1.000
_cell.length_c   1.000
_cell.angle_alpha   90.00
_cell.angle_beta   90.00
_cell.angle_gamma   90.00
#
_symmetry.space_group_name_H-M   'P 1'
#
loop_
_entity.id
_entity.type
_entity.pdbx_description
1 polymer ?
#
loop_
_entity_poly.entity_id
_entity_poly.type
_entity_poly.pdbx_seq_one_letter_code
_entity_poly.pdbx_strand_id
1 'polypeptide(L)'
;MSRHPVLASAIAALAMFVCCACAPAAAQAQATPQETQCVRLMDGTTACPSAQSKCVKDRYGDWFCSARGGDARLDRYGEPVCGAGACVVDIHGEVQCSTESHGTAAIDITSRAVCTAGCARATAGQCRKLVR
;
A
#
# COMPACT_ATOMS: atom_id res chain seq x y z
N MET A 1 -22.10 26.76 59.26
CA MET A 1 -23.45 26.27 59.65
C MET A 1 -24.03 25.62 58.39
N SER A 2 -24.36 24.35 58.27
CA SER A 2 -24.57 23.23 59.21
C SER A 2 -24.53 21.94 58.37
N ARG A 3 -23.76 20.94 58.81
CA ARG A 3 -24.21 19.60 59.29
C ARG A 3 -24.85 18.67 58.23
N HIS A 4 -24.14 17.56 58.00
CA HIS A 4 -24.47 16.13 57.71
C HIS A 4 -25.97 15.70 57.76
N PRO A 5 -26.43 14.48 57.31
CA PRO A 5 -25.64 13.23 57.23
C PRO A 5 -26.13 12.05 56.30
N VAL A 6 -25.39 10.92 56.40
CA VAL A 6 -25.61 9.46 56.15
C VAL A 6 -26.80 8.90 55.34
N LEU A 7 -26.52 7.82 54.56
CA LEU A 7 -27.11 6.45 54.64
C LEU A 7 -26.70 5.68 53.37
N ALA A 8 -25.68 4.81 53.38
CA ALA A 8 -25.70 3.43 53.88
C ALA A 8 -26.97 2.67 53.44
N SER A 9 -26.88 1.93 52.34
CA SER A 9 -27.84 0.87 52.01
C SER A 9 -27.10 -0.33 51.45
N ALA A 10 -27.06 -1.37 52.28
CA ALA A 10 -26.67 -2.71 51.92
C ALA A 10 -27.87 -3.42 51.28
N ILE A 11 -27.70 -4.01 50.09
CA ILE A 11 -28.53 -5.15 49.67
C ILE A 11 -27.61 -6.16 49.00
N ALA A 12 -27.41 -7.26 49.71
CA ALA A 12 -26.84 -8.49 49.20
C ALA A 12 -27.88 -9.27 48.39
N ALA A 13 -27.36 -10.14 47.52
CA ALA A 13 -28.01 -11.28 46.85
C ALA A 13 -28.72 -11.02 45.51
N LEU A 14 -28.08 -11.51 44.44
CA LEU A 14 -28.66 -12.25 43.31
C LEU A 14 -27.50 -13.09 42.72
N ALA A 15 -27.49 -14.40 42.95
CA ALA A 15 -27.97 -15.43 42.01
C ALA A 15 -27.15 -15.39 40.69
N MET A 16 -26.12 -16.23 40.54
CA MET A 16 -26.16 -17.59 40.00
C MET A 16 -26.66 -17.66 38.54
N PHE A 17 -25.85 -18.31 37.69
CA PHE A 17 -26.03 -18.61 36.27
C PHE A 17 -25.82 -17.44 35.30
N VAL A 18 -24.72 -17.46 34.53
CA VAL A 18 -24.73 -17.95 33.13
C VAL A 18 -23.28 -18.08 32.65
N CYS A 19 -23.01 -19.26 32.10
CA CYS A 19 -21.79 -19.68 31.44
C CYS A 19 -21.43 -18.71 30.30
N CYS A 20 -20.35 -17.95 30.43
CA CYS A 20 -19.75 -17.26 29.29
C CYS A 20 -18.29 -17.70 29.20
N ALA A 21 -18.06 -18.73 28.40
CA ALA A 21 -16.74 -19.23 28.08
C ALA A 21 -15.91 -18.11 27.43
N CYS A 22 -14.95 -17.57 28.20
CA CYS A 22 -13.92 -16.69 27.68
C CYS A 22 -12.95 -17.50 26.82
N ALA A 23 -13.33 -17.82 25.58
CA ALA A 23 -12.39 -18.28 24.57
C ALA A 23 -11.62 -17.05 24.04
N PRO A 24 -10.27 -17.01 24.13
CA PRO A 24 -9.51 -15.96 23.48
C PRO A 24 -9.61 -16.18 21.97
N ALA A 25 -10.33 -15.30 21.28
CA ALA A 25 -10.36 -15.25 19.83
C ALA A 25 -8.97 -14.83 19.32
N ALA A 26 -8.13 -15.82 19.01
CA ALA A 26 -6.91 -15.62 18.25
C ALA A 26 -7.30 -15.18 16.84
N ALA A 27 -7.30 -13.88 16.59
CA ALA A 27 -7.47 -13.30 15.26
C ALA A 27 -6.27 -13.72 14.40
N GLN A 28 -6.45 -14.77 13.61
CA GLN A 28 -5.50 -15.18 12.59
C GLN A 28 -5.59 -14.17 11.43
N ALA A 29 -4.66 -13.22 11.39
CA ALA A 29 -4.45 -12.38 10.23
C ALA A 29 -3.94 -13.26 9.07
N GLN A 30 -4.85 -13.68 8.20
CA GLN A 30 -4.51 -14.36 6.96
C GLN A 30 -3.89 -13.32 6.02
N ALA A 31 -2.56 -13.26 6.00
CA ALA A 31 -1.82 -12.58 4.94
C ALA A 31 -2.12 -13.31 3.64
N THR A 32 -3.00 -12.73 2.80
CA THR A 32 -3.20 -13.25 1.46
C THR A 32 -1.88 -13.09 0.69
N PRO A 33 -1.38 -14.14 0.04
CA PRO A 33 -0.27 -13.97 -0.89
C PRO A 33 -0.72 -12.90 -1.89
N GLN A 34 0.12 -11.89 -2.12
CA GLN A 34 -0.16 -10.85 -3.13
C GLN A 34 -0.23 -11.54 -4.49
N GLU A 35 -1.45 -11.96 -4.84
CA GLU A 35 -1.72 -12.68 -6.07
C GLU A 35 -1.31 -11.76 -7.20
N THR A 36 -0.28 -12.20 -7.93
CA THR A 36 0.25 -11.46 -9.05
C THR A 36 -0.83 -11.49 -10.13
N GLN A 37 -1.60 -10.40 -10.23
CA GLN A 37 -2.70 -10.33 -11.19
C GLN A 37 -2.12 -10.37 -12.60
N CYS A 38 -2.22 -11.54 -13.23
CA CYS A 38 -1.88 -11.70 -14.64
C CYS A 38 -2.86 -10.88 -15.48
N VAL A 39 -2.36 -10.25 -16.53
CA VAL A 39 -3.14 -9.38 -17.40
C VAL A 39 -3.27 -10.01 -18.79
N ARG A 40 -4.42 -9.78 -19.43
CA ARG A 40 -4.58 -10.05 -20.87
C ARG A 40 -3.94 -8.92 -21.67
N LEU A 41 -3.05 -9.30 -22.57
CA LEU A 41 -2.41 -8.43 -23.56
C LEU A 41 -3.35 -8.20 -24.76
N MET A 42 -3.04 -7.19 -25.58
CA MET A 42 -3.85 -6.82 -26.75
C MET A 42 -3.91 -7.91 -27.82
N ASP A 43 -2.90 -8.78 -27.90
CA ASP A 43 -2.87 -9.95 -28.78
C ASP A 43 -3.72 -11.12 -28.25
N GLY A 44 -4.44 -10.94 -27.15
CA GLY A 44 -5.28 -11.95 -26.51
C GLY A 44 -4.52 -12.90 -25.58
N THR A 45 -3.21 -12.74 -25.47
CA THR A 45 -2.37 -13.63 -24.66
C THR A 45 -2.35 -13.17 -23.20
N THR A 46 -2.07 -14.08 -22.27
CA THR A 46 -1.97 -13.75 -20.84
C THR A 46 -0.50 -13.66 -20.45
N ALA A 47 -0.11 -12.55 -19.83
CA ALA A 47 1.22 -12.36 -19.27
C ALA A 47 1.12 -12.03 -17.78
N CYS A 48 2.02 -12.61 -16.99
CA CYS A 48 2.07 -12.40 -15.55
C CYS A 48 3.32 -11.58 -15.22
N PRO A 49 3.18 -10.40 -14.59
CA PRO A 49 4.33 -9.63 -14.18
C PRO A 49 5.12 -10.36 -13.09
N SER A 50 6.31 -9.87 -12.73
CA SER A 50 7.04 -10.45 -11.60
C SER A 50 6.30 -10.19 -10.29
N ALA A 51 6.43 -11.10 -9.33
CA ALA A 51 5.88 -10.89 -7.99
C ALA A 51 6.38 -9.56 -7.43
N GLN A 52 5.46 -8.75 -6.86
CA GLN A 52 5.76 -7.45 -6.26
C GLN A 52 6.29 -6.38 -7.23
N SER A 53 6.23 -6.58 -8.55
CA SER A 53 6.32 -5.46 -9.50
C SER A 53 4.97 -4.80 -9.67
N LYS A 54 4.98 -3.51 -10.01
CA LYS A 54 3.79 -2.76 -10.41
C LYS A 54 3.88 -2.46 -11.89
N CYS A 55 2.73 -2.47 -12.56
CA CYS A 55 2.66 -2.24 -14.00
C CYS A 55 1.65 -1.16 -14.34
N VAL A 56 1.95 -0.41 -15.38
CA VAL A 56 1.05 0.56 -16.00
C VAL A 56 0.89 0.25 -17.47
N LYS A 57 -0.25 0.64 -18.02
CA LYS A 57 -0.53 0.57 -19.45
C LYS A 57 -0.25 1.92 -20.07
N ASP A 58 0.49 1.95 -21.17
CA ASP A 58 0.74 3.17 -21.92
C ASP A 58 -0.48 3.58 -22.78
N ARG A 59 -0.35 4.67 -23.54
CA ARG A 59 -1.43 5.16 -24.43
C ARG A 59 -1.75 4.23 -25.61
N TYR A 60 -0.85 3.30 -25.95
CA TYR A 60 -1.00 2.35 -27.05
C TYR A 60 -1.55 1.00 -26.60
N GLY A 61 -1.64 0.80 -25.28
CA GLY A 61 -2.16 -0.42 -24.69
C GLY A 61 -1.10 -1.42 -24.28
N ASP A 62 0.18 -1.09 -24.46
CA ASP A 62 1.31 -1.89 -24.02
C ASP A 62 1.51 -1.77 -22.50
N TRP A 63 1.82 -2.89 -21.85
CA TRP A 63 2.07 -2.93 -20.42
C TRP A 63 3.56 -2.78 -20.12
N PHE A 64 3.89 -1.95 -19.14
CA PHE A 64 5.25 -1.72 -18.65
C PHE A 64 5.29 -1.89 -17.14
N CYS A 65 6.26 -2.67 -16.67
CA CYS A 65 6.39 -3.04 -15.27
C CYS A 65 7.72 -2.57 -14.69
N SER A 66 7.69 -2.24 -13.40
CA SER A 66 8.89 -1.99 -12.61
C SER A 66 9.67 -3.28 -12.35
N ALA A 67 10.88 -3.15 -11.80
CA ALA A 67 11.53 -4.27 -11.12
C ALA A 67 10.72 -4.69 -9.87
N ARG A 68 11.07 -5.85 -9.31
CA ARG A 68 10.52 -6.32 -8.03
C ARG A 68 10.73 -5.25 -6.95
N GLY A 69 9.66 -4.90 -6.23
CA GLY A 69 9.71 -3.89 -5.16
C GLY A 69 9.69 -2.45 -5.64
N GLY A 70 9.73 -2.22 -6.95
CA GLY A 70 9.56 -0.91 -7.56
C GLY A 70 8.12 -0.52 -7.78
N ASP A 71 7.95 0.68 -8.34
CA ASP A 71 6.66 1.21 -8.76
C ASP A 71 6.76 1.71 -10.21
N ALA A 72 5.62 1.68 -10.90
CA ALA A 72 5.47 2.10 -12.28
C ALA A 72 4.34 3.13 -12.35
N ARG A 73 4.57 4.24 -13.06
CA ARG A 73 3.63 5.35 -13.20
C ARG A 73 3.64 5.84 -14.64
N LEU A 74 2.61 6.57 -15.02
CA LEU A 74 2.65 7.42 -16.21
C LEU A 74 3.18 8.79 -15.79
N ASP A 75 4.10 9.35 -16.56
CA ASP A 75 4.53 10.73 -16.38
C ASP A 75 3.46 11.73 -16.87
N ARG A 76 3.76 13.03 -16.79
CA ARG A 76 2.83 14.09 -17.24
C ARG A 76 2.52 14.05 -18.74
N TYR A 77 3.32 13.34 -19.53
CA TYR A 77 3.10 13.17 -20.97
C TYR A 77 2.34 11.87 -21.29
N GLY A 78 2.11 11.00 -20.30
CA GLY A 78 1.50 9.69 -20.49
C GLY A 78 2.50 8.61 -20.92
N GLU A 79 3.80 8.83 -20.69
CA GLU A 79 4.85 7.83 -20.92
C GLU A 79 5.08 6.99 -19.66
N PRO A 80 5.26 5.66 -19.80
CA PRO A 80 5.54 4.80 -18.66
C PRO A 80 6.94 5.05 -18.11
N VAL A 81 7.02 5.34 -16.82
CA VAL A 81 8.26 5.52 -16.06
C VAL A 81 8.25 4.64 -14.82
N CYS A 82 9.42 4.11 -14.45
CA CYS A 82 9.56 3.18 -13.35
C CYS A 82 10.69 3.60 -12.42
N GLY A 83 10.63 3.16 -11.17
CA GLY A 83 11.69 3.38 -10.17
C GLY A 83 12.03 2.11 -9.39
N ALA A 84 13.08 2.21 -8.57
CA ALA A 84 13.55 1.09 -7.75
C ALA A 84 12.59 0.76 -6.59
N GLY A 85 12.02 1.78 -5.95
CA GLY A 85 11.00 1.65 -4.90
C GLY A 85 9.68 2.31 -5.25
N ALA A 86 8.87 2.64 -4.24
CA ALA A 86 7.61 3.35 -4.39
C ALA A 86 7.82 4.75 -5.01
N CYS A 87 6.86 5.20 -5.81
CA CYS A 87 6.91 6.49 -6.50
C CYS A 87 5.74 7.41 -6.12
N VAL A 88 6.02 8.71 -6.11
CA VAL A 88 5.06 9.81 -5.96
C VAL A 88 5.26 10.84 -7.06
N VAL A 89 4.25 11.67 -7.31
CA VAL A 89 4.33 12.80 -8.24
C VAL A 89 4.51 14.07 -7.42
N ASP A 90 5.57 14.83 -7.67
CA ASP A 90 5.83 16.10 -6.98
C ASP A 90 5.00 17.27 -7.55
N ILE A 91 5.18 18.47 -7.01
CA ILE A 91 4.49 19.69 -7.50
C ILE A 91 4.81 20.07 -8.94
N HIS A 92 5.92 19.62 -9.49
CA HIS A 92 6.31 19.92 -10.86
C HIS A 92 5.73 18.89 -11.85
N GLY A 93 4.97 17.92 -11.35
CA GLY A 93 4.46 16.80 -12.14
C GLY A 93 5.54 15.76 -12.43
N GLU A 94 6.65 15.77 -11.69
CA GLU A 94 7.75 14.85 -11.88
C GLU A 94 7.57 13.62 -10.99
N VAL A 95 7.77 12.43 -11.57
CA VAL A 95 7.67 11.17 -10.82
C VAL A 95 8.99 10.93 -10.08
N GLN A 96 8.93 10.93 -8.75
CA GLN A 96 10.06 10.70 -7.85
C GLN A 96 9.86 9.38 -7.12
N CYS A 97 10.89 8.54 -7.10
CA CYS A 97 10.83 7.22 -6.50
C CYS A 97 11.93 7.04 -5.45
N SER A 98 11.66 6.19 -4.46
CA SER A 98 12.71 5.66 -3.59
C SER A 98 13.83 5.01 -4.41
N THR A 99 15.07 5.29 -4.04
CA THR A 99 16.26 4.62 -4.60
C THR A 99 16.43 3.20 -4.06
N GLU A 100 15.76 2.87 -2.96
CA GLU A 100 15.77 1.53 -2.36
C GLU A 100 14.58 0.69 -2.85
N SER A 101 14.85 -0.57 -3.20
CA SER A 101 13.82 -1.58 -3.51
C SER A 101 12.90 -1.79 -2.32
N HIS A 102 11.58 -1.79 -2.56
CA HIS A 102 10.55 -1.81 -1.50
C HIS A 102 10.54 -0.57 -0.59
N GLY A 103 11.41 0.42 -0.82
CA GLY A 103 11.37 1.68 -0.09
C GLY A 103 10.10 2.46 -0.39
N THR A 104 9.73 3.35 0.52
CA THR A 104 8.50 4.15 0.45
C THR A 104 8.79 5.54 -0.11
N ALA A 105 7.76 6.17 -0.66
CA ALA A 105 7.81 7.57 -1.07
C ALA A 105 6.49 8.24 -0.67
N ALA A 106 6.59 9.49 -0.22
CA ALA A 106 5.47 10.32 0.22
C ALA A 106 5.70 11.78 -0.21
N ILE A 107 4.65 12.58 -0.14
CA ILE A 107 4.72 14.03 -0.36
C ILE A 107 4.66 14.72 1.02
N ASP A 108 5.60 15.63 1.29
CA ASP A 108 5.63 16.41 2.53
C ASP A 108 4.66 17.60 2.50
N ILE A 109 4.59 18.35 3.60
CA ILE A 109 3.72 19.53 3.72
C ILE A 109 4.10 20.69 2.80
N THR A 110 5.32 20.69 2.25
CA THR A 110 5.81 21.63 1.24
C THR A 110 5.62 21.10 -0.18
N SER A 111 4.92 19.98 -0.30
CA SER A 111 4.63 19.27 -1.54
C SER A 111 5.89 18.74 -2.26
N ARG A 112 6.97 18.48 -1.53
CA ARG A 112 8.18 17.83 -2.04
C ARG A 112 8.15 16.32 -1.79
N ALA A 113 8.79 15.57 -2.67
CA ALA A 113 8.95 14.13 -2.49
C ALA A 113 9.92 13.82 -1.35
N VAL A 114 9.52 12.89 -0.47
CA VAL A 114 10.34 12.33 0.61
C VAL A 114 10.33 10.82 0.44
N CYS A 115 11.52 10.22 0.31
CA CYS A 115 11.67 8.80 -0.01
C CYS A 115 12.63 8.09 0.96
N THR A 116 12.43 6.80 1.17
CA THR A 116 13.41 5.94 1.84
C THR A 116 14.71 5.93 1.06
N ALA A 117 15.84 6.09 1.77
CA ALA A 117 17.19 6.13 1.19
C ALA A 117 17.45 7.23 0.12
N GLY A 118 16.54 8.20 -0.03
CA GLY A 118 16.64 9.27 -1.01
C GLY A 118 15.72 9.08 -2.22
N CYS A 119 15.43 10.19 -2.91
CA CYS A 119 14.58 10.20 -4.09
C CYS A 119 15.43 10.26 -5.37
N ALA A 120 15.04 9.48 -6.38
CA ALA A 120 15.53 9.61 -7.74
C ALA A 120 14.36 9.75 -8.72
N ARG A 121 14.59 10.46 -9.82
CA ARG A 121 13.60 10.61 -10.89
C ARG A 121 13.32 9.24 -11.51
N ALA A 122 12.05 8.91 -11.69
CA ALA A 122 11.64 7.73 -12.46
C ALA A 122 12.04 7.91 -13.92
N THR A 123 12.41 6.82 -14.59
CA THR A 123 12.78 6.86 -16.00
C THR A 123 12.15 5.71 -16.78
N ALA A 124 11.92 5.92 -18.08
CA ALA A 124 11.43 4.86 -18.97
C ALA A 124 12.43 3.69 -19.07
N GLY A 125 13.74 3.97 -18.97
CA GLY A 125 14.78 2.94 -19.03
C GLY A 125 14.79 1.97 -17.84
N GLN A 126 14.09 2.31 -16.75
CA GLN A 126 13.90 1.41 -15.60
C GLN A 126 12.67 0.52 -15.76
N CYS A 127 11.83 0.77 -16.77
CA CYS A 127 10.69 -0.07 -17.06
C CYS A 127 11.08 -1.25 -17.95
N ARG A 128 10.37 -2.35 -17.78
CA ARG A 128 10.40 -3.49 -18.69
C ARG A 128 9.03 -3.67 -19.32
N LYS A 129 8.98 -3.75 -20.65
CA LYS A 129 7.75 -4.11 -21.35
C LYS A 129 7.33 -5.53 -20.93
N LEU A 130 6.06 -5.68 -20.55
CA LEU A 130 5.50 -6.97 -20.21
C LEU A 130 5.23 -7.72 -21.51
N VAL A 131 6.00 -8.77 -21.72
CA VAL A 131 5.83 -9.75 -22.77
C VAL A 131 5.50 -11.10 -22.14
N ARG A 132 5.02 -12.05 -22.95
CA ARG A 132 4.76 -13.42 -22.52
C ARG A 132 6.00 -14.07 -21.89
#